data_AF-A0A349D9Y5-F1
#
_entry.id   AF-A0A349D9Y5-F1
#
_cell.length_a   1.000
_cell.length_b   1.000
_cell.length_c   1.000
_cell.angle_alpha   90.00
_cell.angle_beta   90.00
_cell.angle_gamma   90.00
#
_symmetry.space_group_name_H-M   'P 1'
#
loop_
_entity.id
_entity.type
_entity.pdbx_description
1 polymer ?
#
loop_
_entity_poly.entity_id
_entity_poly.type
_entity_poly.pdbx_seq_one_letter_code
_entity_poly.pdbx_strand_id
1 'polypeptide(L)'
;MTKCLIKKEFLLTAHPMTFVFTFFGIMLIIPNYIYYVAFFYTTLGIFFDFMNGRENRDTYFNAILPVSKREVVKAKTAFVWIIETASVVFAVPFAILSRTINPNGSNLAGIEANVAFFGLSLIMYSLFNAVFLNEFFKTAYKAGKAFVFGSIATAVFVLVAETADHMP
;
A
#
# COMPACT_ATOMS: atom_id res chain seq x y z
N MET A 1 7.87 0.31 -24.24
CA MET A 1 7.35 1.56 -23.65
C MET A 1 7.04 1.46 -22.15
N THR A 2 6.48 0.36 -21.65
CA THR A 2 6.11 0.22 -20.22
C THR A 2 7.23 0.55 -19.21
N LYS A 3 8.49 0.17 -19.48
CA LYS A 3 9.63 0.54 -18.60
C LYS A 3 9.81 2.06 -18.47
N CYS A 4 9.63 2.80 -19.56
CA CYS A 4 9.71 4.27 -19.56
C CYS A 4 8.55 4.89 -18.77
N LEU A 5 7.35 4.30 -18.87
CA LEU A 5 6.20 4.74 -18.10
C LEU A 5 6.37 4.46 -16.59
N ILE A 6 6.92 3.30 -16.21
CA ILE A 6 7.23 3.02 -14.79
C ILE A 6 8.26 4.05 -14.28
N LYS A 7 9.32 4.32 -15.05
CA LYS A 7 10.30 5.36 -14.69
C LYS A 7 9.64 6.74 -14.54
N LYS A 8 8.68 7.07 -15.41
CA LYS A 8 7.88 8.30 -15.32
C LYS A 8 7.09 8.36 -14.01
N GLU A 9 6.45 7.26 -13.60
CA GLU A 9 5.75 7.19 -12.31
C GLU A 9 6.69 7.56 -11.14
N PHE A 10 7.86 6.93 -11.06
CA PHE A 10 8.82 7.21 -9.98
C PHE A 10 9.44 8.62 -10.00
N LEU A 11 9.71 9.18 -11.17
CA LEU A 11 10.46 10.43 -11.28
C LEU A 11 9.59 11.69 -11.40
N LEU A 12 8.39 11.57 -11.99
CA LEU A 12 7.58 12.73 -12.36
C LEU A 12 6.20 12.75 -11.70
N THR A 13 5.70 11.60 -11.23
CA THR A 13 4.34 11.52 -10.66
C THR A 13 4.34 11.22 -9.16
N ALA A 14 5.29 10.41 -8.71
CA ALA A 14 5.43 9.97 -7.32
C ALA A 14 5.35 11.14 -6.33
N HIS A 15 4.32 11.11 -5.49
CA HIS A 15 4.23 12.04 -4.38
C HIS A 15 5.30 11.70 -3.31
N PRO A 16 6.02 12.66 -2.73
CA PRO A 16 7.08 12.39 -1.74
C PRO A 16 6.60 11.54 -0.54
N MET A 17 5.35 11.77 -0.09
CA MET A 17 4.77 11.00 1.01
C MET A 17 4.62 9.51 0.72
N THR A 18 4.53 9.10 -0.56
CA THR A 18 4.49 7.68 -0.93
C THR A 18 5.75 6.97 -0.48
N PHE A 19 6.93 7.60 -0.64
CA PHE A 19 8.19 7.06 -0.16
C PHE A 19 8.28 7.09 1.36
N VAL A 20 7.87 8.19 2.01
CA VAL A 20 7.86 8.30 3.48
C VAL A 20 7.05 7.17 4.10
N PHE A 21 5.83 6.92 3.62
CA PHE A 21 4.97 5.85 4.13
C PHE A 21 5.40 4.44 3.73
N THR A 22 6.25 4.29 2.71
CA THR A 22 6.88 2.99 2.41
C THR A 22 7.81 2.57 3.56
N PHE A 23 8.45 3.53 4.23
CA PHE A 23 9.36 3.28 5.36
C PHE A 23 8.64 3.15 6.72
N PHE A 24 7.30 3.17 6.76
CA PHE A 24 6.57 3.05 8.03
C PHE A 24 6.58 1.63 8.61
N GLY A 25 7.25 0.67 7.96
CA GLY A 25 7.65 -0.61 8.57
C GLY A 25 8.42 -0.46 9.89
N ILE A 26 9.02 0.70 10.16
CA ILE A 26 9.63 1.05 11.46
C ILE A 26 8.62 0.93 12.62
N MET A 27 7.33 1.16 12.39
CA MET A 27 6.30 1.14 13.42
C MET A 27 6.11 -0.25 14.06
N LEU A 28 6.63 -1.32 13.45
CA LEU A 28 6.60 -2.67 14.03
C LEU A 28 7.42 -2.78 15.32
N ILE A 29 8.35 -1.85 15.58
CA ILE A 29 9.08 -1.78 16.86
C ILE A 29 8.15 -1.37 18.02
N ILE A 30 7.08 -0.64 17.74
CA ILE A 30 6.20 -0.11 18.78
C ILE A 30 5.52 -1.31 19.49
N PRO A 31 5.73 -1.48 20.81
CA PRO A 31 5.09 -2.55 21.56
C PRO A 31 3.57 -2.31 21.64
N ASN A 32 2.79 -3.40 21.58
CA ASN A 32 1.32 -3.35 21.70
C ASN A 32 0.66 -2.39 20.72
N TYR A 33 1.01 -2.53 19.44
CA TYR A 33 0.48 -1.71 18.35
C TYR A 33 -0.17 -2.59 17.28
N ILE A 34 -1.23 -2.07 16.65
CA ILE A 34 -1.90 -2.74 15.53
C ILE A 34 -1.01 -2.60 14.30
N TYR A 35 -0.22 -3.64 14.00
CA TYR A 35 0.80 -3.56 12.96
C TYR A 35 0.26 -3.34 11.55
N TYR A 36 -0.98 -3.75 11.25
CA TYR A 36 -1.62 -3.45 9.96
C TYR A 36 -1.74 -1.95 9.66
N VAL A 37 -1.74 -1.09 10.69
CA VAL A 37 -1.77 0.37 10.49
C VAL A 37 -0.52 0.84 9.75
N ALA A 38 0.65 0.24 9.98
CA ALA A 38 1.87 0.53 9.24
C ALA A 38 1.69 0.31 7.73
N PHE A 39 1.05 -0.80 7.37
CA PHE A 39 0.77 -1.15 5.97
C PHE A 39 -0.35 -0.29 5.38
N PHE A 40 -1.33 0.10 6.18
CA PHE A 40 -2.38 1.04 5.77
C PHE A 40 -1.79 2.41 5.37
N TYR A 41 -0.76 2.91 6.06
CA TYR A 41 -0.08 4.15 5.66
C TYR A 41 0.52 4.06 4.25
N THR A 42 1.02 2.90 3.82
CA THR A 42 1.48 2.73 2.44
C THR A 42 0.32 2.90 1.45
N THR A 43 -0.87 2.39 1.76
CA THR A 43 -2.08 2.60 0.92
C THR A 43 -2.49 4.07 0.87
N LEU A 44 -2.31 4.81 1.97
CA LEU A 44 -2.51 6.26 2.01
C LEU A 44 -1.49 7.00 1.12
N GLY A 45 -0.25 6.50 1.08
CA GLY A 45 0.80 6.99 0.19
C GLY A 45 0.46 6.81 -1.28
N ILE A 46 -0.13 5.67 -1.63
CA ILE A 46 -0.66 5.40 -2.97
C ILE A 46 -1.81 6.35 -3.30
N PHE A 47 -2.72 6.59 -2.34
CA PHE A 47 -3.78 7.57 -2.54
C PHE A 47 -3.25 8.98 -2.84
N PHE A 48 -2.24 9.45 -2.10
CA PHE A 48 -1.62 10.74 -2.35
C PHE A 48 -0.94 10.83 -3.72
N ASP A 49 -0.32 9.74 -4.19
CA ASP A 49 0.23 9.67 -5.54
C ASP A 49 -0.86 9.86 -6.62
N PHE A 50 -1.97 9.13 -6.50
CA PHE A 50 -3.07 9.22 -7.46
C PHE A 50 -3.79 10.57 -7.40
N MET A 51 -3.87 11.18 -6.21
CA MET A 51 -4.37 12.53 -6.03
C MET A 51 -3.45 13.56 -6.69
N ASN A 52 -2.12 13.43 -6.51
CA ASN A 52 -1.13 14.27 -7.16
C ASN A 52 -1.20 14.14 -8.69
N GLY A 53 -1.36 12.92 -9.20
CA GLY A 53 -1.57 12.67 -10.63
C GLY A 53 -2.82 13.37 -11.19
N ARG A 54 -3.90 13.47 -10.41
CA ARG A 54 -5.08 14.26 -10.79
C ARG A 54 -4.77 15.75 -10.84
N GLU A 55 -4.14 16.30 -9.80
CA GLU A 55 -3.84 17.74 -9.72
C GLU A 55 -2.88 18.18 -10.83
N ASN A 56 -1.89 17.35 -11.15
CA ASN A 56 -0.92 17.60 -12.22
C ASN A 56 -1.41 17.18 -13.62
N ARG A 57 -2.67 16.76 -13.76
CA ARG A 57 -3.28 16.32 -15.03
C ARG A 57 -2.48 15.23 -15.75
N ASP A 58 -1.92 14.28 -15.01
CA ASP A 58 -1.12 13.18 -15.53
C ASP A 58 -1.88 12.37 -16.60
N THR A 59 -3.20 12.15 -16.41
CA THR A 59 -4.04 11.47 -17.40
C THR A 59 -4.08 12.19 -18.76
N TYR A 60 -4.08 13.53 -18.77
CA TYR A 60 -4.04 14.31 -20.00
C TYR A 60 -2.67 14.21 -20.68
N PHE A 61 -1.60 14.28 -19.89
CA PHE A 61 -0.24 14.08 -20.39
C PHE A 61 -0.06 12.68 -21.01
N ASN A 62 -0.58 11.63 -20.39
CA ASN A 62 -0.52 10.29 -20.95
C ASN A 62 -1.35 10.14 -22.24
N ALA A 63 -2.41 10.94 -22.43
CA ALA A 63 -3.29 10.88 -23.61
C ALA A 63 -2.66 11.52 -24.87
N ILE A 64 -1.73 12.46 -24.71
CA ILE A 64 -0.99 13.08 -25.83
C ILE A 64 0.25 12.26 -26.25
N LEU A 65 0.71 11.35 -25.38
CA LEU A 65 1.82 10.46 -25.71
C LEU A 65 1.35 9.34 -26.64
N PRO A 66 2.22 8.83 -27.53
CA PRO A 66 1.92 7.69 -28.40
C PRO A 66 1.99 6.37 -27.61
N VAL A 67 1.22 6.25 -26.52
CA VAL A 67 1.17 5.10 -25.62
C VAL A 67 -0.26 4.58 -25.49
N SER A 68 -0.40 3.28 -25.31
CA SER A 68 -1.72 2.69 -25.12
C SER A 68 -2.25 2.87 -23.68
N LYS A 69 -3.57 3.01 -23.52
CA LYS A 69 -4.22 3.03 -22.19
C LYS A 69 -3.82 1.81 -21.35
N ARG A 70 -3.69 0.64 -21.98
CA ARG A 70 -3.29 -0.61 -21.31
C ARG A 70 -1.89 -0.50 -20.71
N GLU A 71 -0.95 0.14 -21.39
CA GLU A 71 0.40 0.33 -20.87
C GLU A 71 0.46 1.32 -19.71
N VAL A 72 -0.36 2.38 -19.74
CA VAL A 72 -0.50 3.34 -18.64
C VAL A 72 -1.03 2.64 -17.39
N VAL A 73 -2.11 1.86 -17.52
CA VAL A 73 -2.67 1.08 -16.41
C VAL A 73 -1.64 0.10 -15.87
N LYS A 74 -0.94 -0.65 -16.73
CA LYS A 74 0.13 -1.56 -16.31
C LYS A 74 1.26 -0.85 -15.56
N ALA A 75 1.67 0.33 -16.00
CA ALA A 75 2.73 1.09 -15.35
C ALA A 75 2.32 1.57 -13.95
N LYS A 76 1.11 2.11 -13.80
CA LYS A 76 0.54 2.51 -12.50
C LYS A 76 0.39 1.32 -11.55
N THR A 77 -0.15 0.19 -12.04
CA THR A 77 -0.28 -1.03 -11.23
C THR A 77 1.09 -1.58 -10.81
N ALA A 78 2.06 -1.58 -11.72
CA ALA A 78 3.43 -1.99 -11.40
C ALA A 78 4.09 -1.06 -10.37
N PHE A 79 3.90 0.25 -10.49
CA PHE A 79 4.37 1.22 -9.50
C PHE A 79 3.81 0.93 -8.10
N VAL A 80 2.49 0.76 -7.99
CA VAL A 80 1.82 0.43 -6.72
C VAL A 80 2.39 -0.87 -6.13
N TRP A 81 2.49 -1.92 -6.94
CA TRP A 81 3.00 -3.20 -6.48
C TRP A 81 4.47 -3.13 -6.02
N ILE A 82 5.31 -2.34 -6.69
CA ILE A 82 6.70 -2.10 -6.27
C ILE A 82 6.75 -1.38 -4.92
N ILE A 83 5.92 -0.35 -4.73
CA ILE A 83 5.85 0.42 -3.47
C ILE A 83 5.41 -0.47 -2.31
N GLU A 84 4.37 -1.28 -2.49
CA GLU A 84 3.86 -2.21 -1.47
C GLU A 84 4.85 -3.34 -1.18
N THR A 85 5.53 -3.87 -2.21
CA THR A 85 6.57 -4.88 -1.99
C THR A 85 7.75 -4.28 -1.24
N ALA A 86 8.13 -3.04 -1.58
CA ALA A 86 9.19 -2.33 -0.88
C ALA A 86 8.84 -2.07 0.59
N SER A 87 7.59 -1.74 0.92
CA SER A 87 7.16 -1.54 2.31
C SER A 87 7.25 -2.84 3.12
N VAL A 88 6.82 -3.97 2.54
CA VAL A 88 6.93 -5.29 3.16
C VAL A 88 8.38 -5.68 3.39
N VAL A 89 9.22 -5.60 2.35
CA VAL A 89 10.65 -5.95 2.44
C VAL A 89 11.35 -5.07 3.48
N PHE A 90 11.04 -3.77 3.51
CA PHE A 90 11.61 -2.85 4.48
C PHE A 90 11.16 -3.14 5.91
N ALA A 91 9.94 -3.64 6.12
CA ALA A 91 9.42 -3.98 7.45
C ALA A 91 10.05 -5.24 8.07
N VAL A 92 10.61 -6.16 7.26
CA VAL A 92 11.23 -7.42 7.74
C VAL A 92 12.29 -7.22 8.83
N PRO A 93 13.34 -6.38 8.65
CA PRO A 93 14.34 -6.16 9.69
C PRO A 93 13.74 -5.60 10.99
N PHE A 94 12.69 -4.77 10.90
CA PHE A 94 12.01 -4.20 12.08
C PHE A 94 11.15 -5.22 12.81
N ALA A 95 10.56 -6.19 12.11
CA ALA A 95 9.90 -7.32 12.76
C ALA A 95 10.88 -8.16 13.58
N ILE A 96 12.07 -8.44 13.03
CA ILE A 96 13.13 -9.18 13.73
C ILE A 96 13.61 -8.38 14.95
N LEU A 97 13.88 -7.08 14.76
CA LEU A 97 14.32 -6.19 15.83
C LEU A 97 13.27 -6.08 16.95
N SER A 98 11.99 -5.98 16.59
CA SER A 98 10.88 -5.92 17.56
C SER A 98 10.88 -7.13 18.48
N ARG A 99 11.14 -8.34 17.97
CA ARG A 99 11.27 -9.56 18.79
C ARG A 99 12.44 -9.51 19.78
N THR A 100 13.55 -8.89 19.38
CA THR A 100 14.72 -8.76 20.27
C THR A 100 14.53 -7.71 21.36
N ILE A 101 13.78 -6.64 21.07
CA ILE A 101 13.49 -5.56 22.01
C ILE A 101 12.38 -5.98 22.99
N ASN A 102 11.40 -6.76 22.52
CA ASN A 102 10.27 -7.22 23.32
C ASN A 102 10.24 -8.76 23.44
N PRO A 103 11.26 -9.40 24.05
CA PRO A 103 11.35 -10.87 24.10
C PRO A 103 10.27 -11.54 24.96
N ASN A 104 9.65 -10.80 25.89
CA ASN A 104 8.69 -11.34 26.86
C ASN A 104 7.26 -10.78 26.69
N GLY A 105 7.02 -9.95 25.67
CA GLY A 105 5.72 -9.31 25.43
C GLY A 105 5.10 -9.82 24.14
N SER A 106 4.11 -10.70 24.25
CA SER A 106 3.20 -10.97 23.13
C SER A 106 2.53 -9.66 22.71
N ASN A 107 2.33 -9.43 21.42
CA ASN A 107 1.56 -8.27 20.98
C ASN A 107 0.11 -8.42 21.44
N LEU A 108 -0.30 -7.67 22.46
CA LEU A 108 -1.68 -7.75 22.97
C LEU A 108 -2.67 -6.98 22.09
N ALA A 109 -2.18 -6.08 21.25
CA ALA A 109 -3.01 -5.22 20.41
C ALA A 109 -3.41 -5.87 19.09
N GLY A 110 -2.77 -6.99 18.71
CA GLY A 110 -3.06 -7.71 17.47
C GLY A 110 -2.00 -8.77 17.19
N ILE A 111 -2.05 -9.33 15.98
CA ILE A 111 -1.16 -10.41 15.55
C ILE A 111 0.33 -10.05 15.71
N GLU A 112 1.14 -11.06 16.05
CA GLU A 112 2.59 -10.89 16.08
C GLU A 112 3.18 -10.65 14.69
N ALA A 113 4.30 -9.91 14.63
CA ALA A 113 5.08 -9.72 13.40
C ALA A 113 5.82 -11.03 12.99
N ASN A 114 5.06 -12.02 12.53
CA ASN A 114 5.50 -13.33 12.08
C ASN A 114 5.27 -13.49 10.56
N VAL A 115 5.58 -14.68 10.02
CA VAL A 115 5.41 -14.96 8.58
C VAL A 115 3.93 -14.87 8.15
N ALA A 116 3.00 -15.29 9.02
CA ALA A 116 1.56 -15.21 8.74
C ALA A 116 1.09 -13.75 8.63
N PHE A 117 1.56 -12.86 9.51
CA PHE A 117 1.28 -11.43 9.45
C PHE A 117 1.74 -10.80 8.12
N PHE A 118 2.94 -11.13 7.65
CA PHE A 118 3.42 -10.64 6.35
C PHE A 118 2.60 -11.20 5.18
N GLY A 119 2.21 -12.48 5.24
CA GLY A 119 1.32 -13.09 4.25
C GLY A 119 -0.05 -12.42 4.19
N LEU A 120 -0.67 -12.19 5.35
CA LEU A 120 -1.94 -11.47 5.47
C LEU A 120 -1.81 -10.01 5.01
N SER A 121 -0.68 -9.35 5.28
CA SER A 121 -0.39 -7.99 4.78
C SER A 121 -0.33 -7.92 3.25
N LEU A 122 0.22 -8.95 2.58
CA LEU A 122 0.21 -9.03 1.12
C LEU A 122 -1.21 -9.28 0.55
N ILE A 123 -2.03 -10.07 1.25
CA ILE A 123 -3.45 -10.25 0.90
C ILE A 123 -4.21 -8.93 1.07
N MET A 124 -3.95 -8.20 2.15
CA MET A 124 -4.51 -6.87 2.41
C MET A 124 -4.22 -5.91 1.25
N TYR A 125 -2.96 -5.83 0.80
CA TYR A 125 -2.58 -5.01 -0.36
C TYR A 125 -3.24 -5.47 -1.66
N SER A 126 -3.30 -6.78 -1.88
CA SER A 126 -3.97 -7.34 -3.05
C SER A 126 -5.46 -6.98 -3.08
N LEU A 127 -6.14 -7.04 -1.94
CA LEU A 127 -7.54 -6.65 -1.78
C LEU A 127 -7.72 -5.14 -2.01
N PHE A 128 -6.88 -4.32 -1.37
CA PHE A 128 -6.88 -2.88 -1.57
C PHE A 128 -6.73 -2.54 -3.05
N ASN A 129 -5.74 -3.11 -3.73
CA ASN A 129 -5.47 -2.88 -5.15
C ASN A 129 -6.63 -3.33 -6.05
N ALA A 130 -7.22 -4.50 -5.76
CA ALA A 130 -8.36 -5.01 -6.49
C ALA A 130 -9.56 -4.06 -6.42
N VAL A 131 -9.79 -3.38 -5.29
CA VAL A 131 -10.88 -2.42 -5.15
C VAL A 131 -10.48 -1.04 -5.69
N PHE A 132 -9.36 -0.51 -5.20
CA PHE A 132 -8.87 0.83 -5.49
C PHE A 132 -8.57 1.04 -6.97
N LEU A 133 -7.76 0.18 -7.59
CA LEU A 133 -7.35 0.37 -8.98
C LEU A 133 -8.55 0.20 -9.93
N ASN A 134 -9.42 -0.79 -9.69
CA ASN A 134 -10.61 -0.98 -10.50
C ASN A 134 -11.58 0.21 -10.39
N GLU A 135 -11.82 0.73 -9.18
CA GLU A 135 -12.70 1.90 -9.02
C GLU A 135 -12.08 3.18 -9.57
N PHE A 136 -10.77 3.37 -9.39
CA PHE A 136 -10.07 4.54 -9.91
C PHE A 136 -10.11 4.56 -11.44
N PHE A 137 -9.71 3.48 -12.12
CA PHE A 137 -9.60 3.46 -13.59
C PHE A 137 -10.94 3.53 -14.34
N LYS A 138 -12.09 3.41 -13.65
CA LYS A 138 -13.41 3.74 -14.23
C LYS A 138 -13.50 5.22 -14.63
N THR A 139 -12.90 6.12 -13.83
CA THR A 139 -12.99 7.57 -14.06
C THR A 139 -11.63 8.24 -14.29
N ALA A 140 -10.54 7.60 -13.85
CA ALA A 140 -9.18 8.16 -13.82
C ALA A 140 -9.09 9.55 -13.15
N TYR A 141 -10.05 9.87 -12.28
CA TYR A 141 -10.20 11.19 -11.65
C TYR A 141 -10.68 11.09 -10.20
N LYS A 142 -11.66 10.22 -9.88
CA LYS A 142 -12.23 10.17 -8.52
C LYS A 142 -11.39 9.35 -7.53
N ALA A 143 -10.15 9.77 -7.28
CA ALA A 143 -9.20 9.09 -6.37
C ALA A 143 -9.77 8.92 -4.94
N GLY A 144 -10.44 9.95 -4.40
CA GLY A 144 -11.02 9.88 -3.06
C GLY A 144 -12.10 8.80 -2.92
N LYS A 145 -13.00 8.69 -3.93
CA LYS A 145 -14.02 7.64 -3.95
C LYS A 145 -13.38 6.25 -3.98
N ALA A 146 -12.38 6.05 -4.84
CA ALA A 146 -11.66 4.78 -4.94
C ALA A 146 -10.96 4.42 -3.62
N PHE A 147 -10.33 5.40 -2.96
CA PHE A 147 -9.66 5.20 -1.68
C PHE A 147 -10.62 4.84 -0.55
N VAL A 148 -11.80 5.46 -0.48
CA VAL A 148 -12.83 5.11 0.51
C VAL A 148 -13.25 3.65 0.37
N PHE A 149 -13.55 3.19 -0.85
CA PHE A 149 -13.91 1.77 -1.06
C PHE A 149 -12.76 0.82 -0.74
N GLY A 150 -11.54 1.16 -1.16
CA GLY A 150 -10.35 0.37 -0.81
C GLY A 150 -10.12 0.31 0.70
N SER A 151 -10.29 1.43 1.40
CA SER A 151 -10.13 1.52 2.86
C SER A 151 -11.18 0.72 3.61
N ILE A 152 -12.44 0.74 3.17
CA ILE A 152 -13.50 -0.10 3.75
C ILE A 152 -13.16 -1.57 3.59
N ALA A 153 -12.74 -2.00 2.39
CA ALA A 153 -12.35 -3.39 2.15
C ALA A 153 -11.17 -3.81 3.04
N THR A 154 -10.15 -2.97 3.13
CA THR A 154 -9.00 -3.19 4.02
C THR A 154 -9.40 -3.23 5.50
N ALA A 155 -10.27 -2.32 5.96
CA ALA A 155 -10.71 -2.28 7.35
C ALA A 155 -11.49 -3.54 7.74
N VAL A 156 -12.38 -4.02 6.86
CA VAL A 156 -13.11 -5.28 7.06
C VAL A 156 -12.12 -6.45 7.10
N PHE A 157 -11.13 -6.48 6.20
CA PHE A 157 -10.12 -7.52 6.20
C PHE A 157 -9.30 -7.54 7.50
N VAL A 158 -8.82 -6.37 7.96
CA VAL A 158 -8.03 -6.25 9.20
C VAL A 158 -8.88 -6.69 10.40
N LEU A 159 -10.15 -6.29 10.48
CA LEU A 159 -11.05 -6.74 11.52
C LEU A 159 -11.13 -8.28 11.55
N VAL A 160 -11.36 -8.91 10.40
CA VAL A 160 -11.44 -10.37 10.30
C VAL A 160 -10.12 -11.03 10.68
N ALA A 161 -8.99 -10.53 10.16
CA ALA A 161 -7.67 -11.08 10.42
C ALA A 161 -7.29 -11.03 11.91
N GLU A 162 -7.54 -9.89 12.57
CA GLU A 162 -7.27 -9.72 14.00
C GLU A 162 -8.22 -10.57 14.86
N THR A 163 -9.51 -10.63 14.51
CA THR A 163 -10.45 -11.50 15.24
C THR A 163 -10.12 -12.97 15.11
N ALA A 164 -9.65 -13.42 13.94
CA ALA A 164 -9.29 -14.81 13.69
C ALA A 164 -8.07 -15.25 14.50
N ASP A 165 -7.12 -14.35 14.77
CA ASP A 165 -5.95 -14.63 15.63
C ASP A 165 -6.34 -14.82 17.11
N HIS A 166 -7.44 -14.19 17.54
CA HIS A 166 -7.97 -14.28 18.90
C HIS A 166 -9.03 -15.37 19.11
N MET A 167 -9.42 -16.10 18.06
CA MET A 167 -10.35 -17.21 18.17
C MET A 167 -9.59 -18.52 18.49
N PRO A 168 -10.08 -19.33 19.47
CA PRO A 168 -9.47 -20.59 19.86
C PRO A 168 -9.58 -21.70 18.80
#